data_AF-A0A6I6A7N7-F1
#
_entry.id   AF-A0A6I6A7N7-F1
#
_cell.length_a   1.000
_cell.length_b   1.000
_cell.length_c   1.000
_cell.angle_alpha   90.00
_cell.angle_beta   90.00
_cell.angle_gamma   90.00
#
_symmetry.space_group_name_H-M   'P 1'
#
loop_
_entity.id
_entity.type
_entity.pdbx_description
1 polymer ?
#
loop_
_entity_poly.entity_id
_entity_poly.type
_entity_poly.pdbx_seq_one_letter_code
_entity_poly.pdbx_strand_id
1 'polypeptide(L)'
;MAATIQLFLPQQYSATIPVPPEGSALKVGAFPQNQTCDLSAADITGLCEQTAADFVGFLDFPISVSGLPDPLVSGQLETPQNSLSVCPFNEATLFSQAWDTLTPTAAALALNPLEHALVLFRNADLQNLQNLTANSHLLWQAFIQLIQAEANCQILDAVIDVDDYHGFPRHLPELAPHEPGSECEWLFSLLQAYQPEKDLPNFSSRPDAKAVKAGLLCIHDYLEESHQYSQSVQHDGRHRAGDYWHHIMHRREPDYSNAKYWSRAVGHHPLLNELPDVIAPLFAQFEDSQVLDWQTPLVSSGRWSLNEFVDCCAESAASGNASLDTFARQSQWIEMQLLLQRTSLDATTG
;
A
#
# COMPACT_ATOMS: atom_id res chain seq x y z
N MET A 1 4.44 30.14 9.45
CA MET A 1 3.90 30.75 8.21
C MET A 1 3.10 29.68 7.51
N ALA A 2 2.01 30.01 6.82
CA ALA A 2 1.29 29.02 6.01
C ALA A 2 2.21 28.55 4.88
N ALA A 3 2.31 27.23 4.68
CA ALA A 3 3.11 26.66 3.61
C ALA A 3 2.38 26.83 2.27
N THR A 4 3.08 27.27 1.24
CA THR A 4 2.54 27.35 -0.11
C THR A 4 2.66 26.00 -0.82
N ILE A 5 1.61 25.62 -1.57
CA ILE A 5 1.50 24.29 -2.19
C ILE A 5 1.20 24.45 -3.68
N GLN A 6 1.93 23.71 -4.51
CA GLN A 6 1.63 23.55 -5.93
C GLN A 6 1.25 22.09 -6.21
N LEU A 7 -0.01 21.86 -6.57
CA LEU A 7 -0.50 20.54 -6.98
C LEU A 7 -0.48 20.44 -8.50
N PHE A 8 0.03 19.32 -9.02
CA PHE A 8 0.06 18.99 -10.44
C PHE A 8 -0.77 17.75 -10.73
N LEU A 9 -1.60 17.80 -11.78
CA LEU A 9 -2.40 16.67 -12.25
C LEU A 9 -2.19 16.45 -13.74
N PRO A 10 -2.51 15.25 -14.27
CA PRO A 10 -2.63 15.04 -15.70
C PRO A 10 -3.54 16.09 -16.34
N GLN A 11 -3.17 16.59 -17.53
CA GLN A 11 -3.92 17.63 -18.23
C GLN A 11 -5.41 17.28 -18.40
N GLN A 12 -5.71 15.99 -18.57
CA GLN A 12 -7.08 15.46 -18.67
C GLN A 12 -7.94 15.70 -17.41
N TYR A 13 -7.34 15.84 -16.23
CA TYR A 13 -8.05 16.07 -14.96
C TYR A 13 -7.96 17.51 -14.46
N SER A 14 -7.17 18.36 -15.12
CA SER A 14 -6.94 19.75 -14.68
C SER A 14 -8.22 20.61 -14.57
N ALA A 15 -9.26 20.28 -15.33
CA ALA A 15 -10.53 21.02 -15.34
C ALA A 15 -11.57 20.54 -14.31
N THR A 16 -11.36 19.37 -13.68
CA THR A 16 -12.33 18.80 -12.72
C THR A 16 -12.08 19.27 -11.29
N ILE A 17 -10.97 19.96 -11.06
CA ILE A 17 -10.55 20.37 -9.72
C ILE A 17 -11.35 21.59 -9.26
N PRO A 18 -11.92 21.57 -8.05
CA PRO A 18 -12.54 22.75 -7.47
C PRO A 18 -11.56 23.92 -7.47
N VAL A 19 -11.98 25.08 -7.99
CA VAL A 19 -11.15 26.29 -7.99
C VAL A 19 -10.84 26.65 -6.54
N PRO A 20 -9.56 26.65 -6.12
CA PRO A 20 -9.22 27.02 -4.76
C PRO A 20 -9.67 28.46 -4.46
N PRO A 21 -10.13 28.76 -3.23
CA PRO A 21 -10.52 30.12 -2.85
C PRO A 21 -9.41 31.14 -3.13
N GLU A 22 -9.80 32.39 -3.41
CA GLU A 22 -8.83 33.47 -3.60
C GLU A 22 -8.00 33.66 -2.31
N GLY A 23 -6.68 33.70 -2.45
CA GLY A 23 -5.75 33.74 -1.30
C GLY A 23 -5.42 32.36 -0.69
N SER A 24 -5.91 31.27 -1.29
CA SER A 24 -5.51 29.90 -0.94
C SER A 24 -4.00 29.72 -1.04
N ALA A 25 -3.45 28.93 -0.11
CA ALA A 25 -2.06 28.49 -0.14
C ALA A 25 -1.80 27.47 -1.25
N LEU A 26 -2.85 26.75 -1.66
CA LEU A 26 -2.84 25.79 -2.76
C LEU A 26 -3.06 26.47 -4.12
N LYS A 27 -2.17 26.17 -5.05
CA LYS A 27 -2.32 26.40 -6.49
C LYS A 27 -2.35 25.07 -7.23
N VAL A 28 -3.02 25.08 -8.38
CA VAL A 28 -3.22 23.89 -9.21
C VAL A 28 -2.63 24.14 -10.58
N GLY A 29 -1.89 23.17 -11.08
CA GLY A 29 -1.25 23.15 -12.40
C GLY A 29 -1.46 21.80 -13.07
N ALA A 30 -0.96 21.68 -14.30
CA ALA A 30 -1.12 20.47 -15.10
C ALA A 30 0.20 20.03 -15.73
N PHE A 31 0.34 18.73 -15.99
CA PHE A 31 1.40 18.16 -16.81
C PHE A 31 0.81 17.42 -18.03
N PRO A 32 1.55 17.32 -19.16
CA PRO A 32 1.00 16.81 -20.42
C PRO A 32 0.83 15.28 -20.47
N GLN A 33 1.55 14.53 -19.65
CA GLN A 33 1.41 13.07 -19.54
C GLN A 33 0.05 12.66 -18.98
N ASN A 34 -0.33 11.40 -19.20
CA ASN A 34 -1.64 10.88 -18.77
C ASN A 34 -1.65 10.47 -17.30
N GLN A 35 -0.50 10.02 -16.78
CA GLN A 35 -0.34 9.57 -15.40
C GLN A 35 1.03 9.98 -14.85
N THR A 36 1.19 10.01 -13.53
CA THR A 36 2.45 10.29 -12.85
C THR A 36 3.51 9.23 -13.13
N CYS A 37 3.11 7.99 -13.37
CA CYS A 37 4.02 6.91 -13.74
C CYS A 37 4.68 7.11 -15.12
N ASP A 38 4.16 8.04 -15.94
CA ASP A 38 4.74 8.41 -17.23
C ASP A 38 5.74 9.57 -17.12
N LEU A 39 5.85 10.22 -15.96
CA LEU A 39 6.75 11.37 -15.76
C LEU A 39 8.20 10.88 -15.71
N SER A 40 9.06 11.48 -16.54
CA SER A 40 10.50 11.30 -16.43
C SER A 40 11.08 12.15 -15.29
N ALA A 41 12.32 11.85 -14.88
CA ALA A 41 13.03 12.68 -13.91
C ALA A 41 13.20 14.14 -14.39
N ALA A 42 13.34 14.35 -15.71
CA ALA A 42 13.40 15.67 -16.30
C ALA A 42 12.05 16.40 -16.22
N ASP A 43 10.93 15.69 -16.43
CA ASP A 43 9.59 16.26 -16.26
C ASP A 43 9.34 16.70 -14.82
N ILE A 44 9.66 15.83 -13.84
CA ILE A 44 9.51 16.15 -12.41
C ILE A 44 10.35 17.38 -12.04
N THR A 45 11.61 17.42 -12.47
CA THR A 45 12.50 18.56 -12.23
C THR A 45 11.94 19.84 -12.86
N GLY A 46 11.53 19.78 -14.12
CA GLY A 46 10.97 20.93 -14.83
C GLY A 46 9.67 21.44 -14.22
N LEU A 47 8.83 20.58 -13.64
CA LEU A 47 7.62 20.98 -12.91
C LEU A 47 7.96 21.65 -11.57
N CYS A 48 8.97 21.14 -10.86
CA CYS A 48 9.44 21.74 -9.61
C CYS A 48 10.02 23.15 -9.83
N GLU A 49 10.78 23.36 -10.92
CA GLU A 49 11.37 24.65 -11.27
C GLU A 49 10.34 25.71 -11.70
N GLN A 50 9.14 25.31 -12.13
CA GLN A 50 8.06 26.22 -12.52
C GLN A 50 7.39 26.93 -11.35
N THR A 51 7.65 26.51 -10.11
CA THR A 51 6.98 27.02 -8.92
C THR A 51 7.95 27.36 -7.80
N ALA A 52 7.65 28.44 -7.09
CA ALA A 52 8.33 28.81 -5.85
C ALA A 52 7.60 28.30 -4.60
N ALA A 53 6.62 27.41 -4.77
CA ALA A 53 5.88 26.83 -3.66
C ALA A 53 6.81 25.99 -2.74
N ASP A 54 6.50 26.00 -1.45
CA ASP A 54 7.23 25.22 -0.44
C ASP A 54 7.08 23.71 -0.69
N PHE A 55 5.87 23.29 -1.08
CA PHE A 55 5.54 21.91 -1.39
C PHE A 55 5.00 21.74 -2.82
N VAL A 56 5.35 20.62 -3.44
CA VAL A 56 4.79 20.15 -4.71
C VAL A 56 4.10 18.81 -4.52
N GLY A 57 2.93 18.66 -5.11
CA GLY A 57 2.15 17.43 -5.09
C GLY A 57 1.85 16.93 -6.50
N PHE A 58 1.69 15.61 -6.64
CA PHE A 58 1.27 14.98 -7.88
C PHE A 58 0.09 14.07 -7.59
N LEU A 59 -1.00 14.22 -8.35
CA LEU A 59 -2.22 13.45 -8.15
C LEU A 59 -2.77 12.93 -9.47
N ASP A 60 -2.90 11.61 -9.57
CA ASP A 60 -3.45 10.94 -10.76
C ASP A 60 -4.95 10.65 -10.67
N PHE A 61 -5.62 11.14 -9.64
CA PHE A 61 -7.06 10.97 -9.49
C PHE A 61 -7.78 12.31 -9.69
N PRO A 62 -8.97 12.32 -10.32
CA PRO A 62 -9.80 13.52 -10.35
C PRO A 62 -10.22 13.87 -8.92
N ILE A 63 -10.14 15.15 -8.55
CA ILE A 63 -10.62 15.59 -7.23
C ILE A 63 -12.13 15.75 -7.32
N SER A 64 -12.84 15.21 -6.33
CA SER A 64 -14.30 15.29 -6.31
C SER A 64 -14.79 16.74 -6.14
N VAL A 65 -16.08 16.97 -6.41
CA VAL A 65 -16.71 18.28 -6.20
C VAL A 65 -16.84 18.64 -4.72
N SER A 66 -16.71 17.67 -3.81
CA SER A 66 -16.50 17.96 -2.39
C SER A 66 -15.17 18.71 -2.24
N GLY A 67 -15.24 19.90 -1.65
CA GLY A 67 -14.11 20.83 -1.64
C GLY A 67 -12.84 20.22 -1.02
N LEU A 68 -11.70 20.80 -1.40
CA LEU A 68 -10.39 20.45 -0.85
C LEU A 68 -10.37 20.61 0.68
N PRO A 69 -9.68 19.71 1.42
CA PRO A 69 -9.61 19.80 2.87
C PRO A 69 -8.87 21.08 3.33
N ASP A 70 -9.31 21.65 4.45
CA ASP A 70 -8.82 22.93 4.99
C ASP A 70 -7.30 22.99 5.15
N PRO A 71 -6.58 21.94 5.61
CA PRO A 71 -5.12 22.00 5.72
C PRO A 71 -4.41 22.27 4.39
N LEU A 72 -4.95 21.77 3.27
CA LEU A 72 -4.40 22.02 1.94
C LEU A 72 -4.72 23.45 1.47
N VAL A 73 -5.95 23.91 1.68
CA VAL A 73 -6.40 25.25 1.25
C VAL A 73 -5.70 26.35 2.04
N SER A 74 -5.59 26.18 3.35
CA SER A 74 -5.01 27.16 4.27
C SER A 74 -3.49 27.04 4.44
N GLY A 75 -2.88 25.95 3.95
CA GLY A 75 -1.44 25.70 4.09
C GLY A 75 -1.02 25.37 5.52
N GLN A 76 -1.90 24.73 6.31
CA GLN A 76 -1.62 24.24 7.66
C GLN A 76 -0.77 22.96 7.62
N LEU A 77 0.36 23.03 6.93
CA LEU A 77 1.39 21.99 6.95
C LEU A 77 2.44 22.38 7.99
N GLU A 78 2.93 21.40 8.74
CA GLU A 78 3.97 21.63 9.74
C GLU A 78 5.30 21.99 9.06
N THR A 79 5.77 23.21 9.28
CA THR A 79 7.01 23.76 8.70
C THR A 79 7.92 24.30 9.81
N PRO A 80 9.25 24.37 9.62
CA PRO A 80 10.01 24.05 8.42
C PRO A 80 10.65 22.65 8.46
N GLN A 81 10.21 21.72 9.30
CA GLN A 81 10.90 20.44 9.48
C GLN A 81 10.46 19.32 8.53
N ASN A 82 9.30 19.45 7.86
CA ASN A 82 8.73 18.36 7.07
C ASN A 82 9.16 18.35 5.61
N SER A 83 9.71 17.22 5.18
CA SER A 83 10.02 16.96 3.77
C SER A 83 8.84 16.33 3.03
N LEU A 84 7.95 15.68 3.77
CA LEU A 84 6.79 14.99 3.23
C LEU A 84 5.53 15.37 4.01
N SER A 85 4.42 15.52 3.29
CA SER A 85 3.08 15.55 3.87
C SER A 85 2.16 14.65 3.06
N VAL A 86 1.38 13.81 3.73
CA VAL A 86 0.51 12.80 3.11
C VAL A 86 -0.91 13.08 3.54
N CYS A 87 -1.80 13.28 2.57
CA CYS A 87 -3.24 13.43 2.78
C CYS A 87 -3.94 12.19 2.22
N PRO A 88 -4.38 11.23 3.07
CA PRO A 88 -5.05 10.02 2.61
C PRO A 88 -6.29 10.34 1.77
N PHE A 89 -6.61 9.47 0.82
CA PHE A 89 -7.90 9.51 0.15
C PHE A 89 -9.01 9.13 1.13
N ASN A 90 -10.21 9.65 0.91
CA ASN A 90 -11.39 9.10 1.57
C ASN A 90 -11.50 7.61 1.24
N GLU A 91 -11.98 6.81 2.19
CA GLU A 91 -12.03 5.33 2.11
C GLU A 91 -10.66 4.59 2.12
N ALA A 92 -9.51 5.28 2.14
CA ALA A 92 -8.17 4.65 2.21
C ALA A 92 -7.82 4.11 3.62
N THR A 93 -8.78 3.46 4.27
CA THR A 93 -8.72 3.06 5.69
C THR A 93 -7.55 2.14 5.99
N LEU A 94 -7.32 1.12 5.15
CA LEU A 94 -6.22 0.17 5.34
C LEU A 94 -4.84 0.81 5.15
N PHE A 95 -4.73 1.83 4.29
CA PHE A 95 -3.51 2.60 4.11
C PHE A 95 -3.21 3.43 5.36
N SER A 96 -4.19 4.18 5.87
CA SER A 96 -4.02 4.95 7.11
C SER A 96 -3.67 4.05 8.30
N GLN A 97 -4.37 2.92 8.44
CA GLN A 97 -4.10 1.94 9.49
C GLN A 97 -2.68 1.34 9.39
N ALA A 98 -2.20 1.09 8.18
CA ALA A 98 -0.84 0.64 7.95
C ALA A 98 0.18 1.69 8.42
N TRP A 99 -0.07 2.98 8.17
CA TRP A 99 0.81 4.05 8.66
C TRP A 99 0.79 4.24 10.18
N ASP A 100 -0.34 3.97 10.83
CA ASP A 100 -0.44 4.03 12.29
C ASP A 100 0.26 2.85 12.97
N THR A 101 0.36 1.71 12.27
CA THR A 101 0.83 0.44 12.85
C THR A 101 2.27 0.09 12.47
N LEU A 102 2.65 0.35 11.23
CA LEU A 102 3.98 0.06 10.71
C LEU A 102 4.92 1.25 10.95
N THR A 103 6.22 0.98 10.92
CA THR A 103 7.20 2.07 10.88
C THR A 103 7.10 2.84 9.55
N PRO A 104 7.57 4.10 9.51
CA PRO A 104 7.68 4.86 8.27
C PRO A 104 8.34 4.06 7.13
N THR A 105 9.44 3.37 7.42
CA THR A 105 10.14 2.55 6.43
C THR A 105 9.31 1.36 5.95
N ALA A 106 8.72 0.60 6.88
CA ALA A 106 7.97 -0.60 6.55
C ALA A 106 6.72 -0.31 5.74
N ALA A 107 5.94 0.71 6.11
CA ALA A 107 4.74 1.05 5.34
C ALA A 107 5.09 1.71 3.98
N ALA A 108 6.22 2.43 3.86
CA ALA A 108 6.69 2.96 2.57
C ALA A 108 7.07 1.84 1.60
N LEU A 109 7.63 0.75 2.15
CA LEU A 109 7.96 -0.45 1.39
C LEU A 109 6.73 -1.33 1.15
N ALA A 110 5.71 -1.31 2.01
CA ALA A 110 4.53 -2.15 1.86
C ALA A 110 3.55 -1.64 0.81
N LEU A 111 3.32 -0.32 0.77
CA LEU A 111 2.31 0.32 -0.06
C LEU A 111 2.91 1.51 -0.81
N ASN A 112 2.55 1.64 -2.09
CA ASN A 112 2.81 2.86 -2.84
C ASN A 112 1.81 3.95 -2.38
N PRO A 113 2.24 4.99 -1.64
CA PRO A 113 1.32 5.97 -1.08
C PRO A 113 0.57 6.78 -2.14
N LEU A 114 1.12 6.89 -3.36
CA LEU A 114 0.49 7.63 -4.47
C LEU A 114 -0.80 6.95 -4.98
N GLU A 115 -1.03 5.69 -4.62
CA GLU A 115 -2.27 4.96 -4.96
C GLU A 115 -3.36 5.11 -3.89
N HIS A 116 -3.04 5.74 -2.75
CA HIS A 116 -3.91 5.81 -1.57
C HIS A 116 -4.00 7.21 -0.96
N ALA A 117 -3.18 8.15 -1.40
CA ALA A 117 -3.05 9.47 -0.82
C ALA A 117 -2.50 10.50 -1.81
N LEU A 118 -2.81 11.76 -1.55
CA LEU A 118 -2.04 12.87 -2.09
C LEU A 118 -0.74 12.98 -1.31
N VAL A 119 0.39 12.81 -2.00
CA VAL A 119 1.73 13.00 -1.44
C VAL A 119 2.27 14.36 -1.86
N LEU A 120 2.63 15.18 -0.86
CA LEU A 120 3.30 16.45 -1.01
C LEU A 120 4.77 16.31 -0.63
N PHE A 121 5.64 16.67 -1.56
CA PHE A 121 7.09 16.73 -1.35
C PHE A 121 7.50 18.17 -1.11
N ARG A 122 8.41 18.41 -0.18
CA ARG A 122 9.09 19.69 -0.10
C ARG A 122 9.84 19.89 -1.42
N ASN A 123 9.56 21.02 -2.07
CA ASN A 123 10.05 21.32 -3.40
C ASN A 123 11.59 21.27 -3.46
N ALA A 124 12.25 21.86 -2.46
CA ALA A 124 13.70 21.84 -2.35
C ALA A 124 14.28 20.42 -2.16
N ASP A 125 13.60 19.54 -1.43
CA ASP A 125 14.11 18.20 -1.16
C ASP A 125 13.96 17.32 -2.40
N LEU A 126 12.80 17.39 -3.07
CA LEU A 126 12.55 16.65 -4.32
C LEU A 126 13.54 17.03 -5.43
N GLN A 127 13.88 18.31 -5.57
CA GLN A 127 14.87 18.78 -6.56
C GLN A 127 16.31 18.32 -6.25
N ASN A 128 16.63 18.04 -4.99
CA ASN A 128 17.96 17.61 -4.58
C ASN A 128 18.13 16.08 -4.60
N LEU A 129 17.06 15.32 -4.87
CA LEU A 129 17.14 13.86 -4.95
C LEU A 129 17.99 13.42 -6.14
N GLN A 130 18.81 12.40 -5.89
CA GLN A 130 19.72 11.81 -6.86
C GLN A 130 19.57 10.28 -6.83
N ASN A 131 20.10 9.60 -7.84
CA ASN A 131 20.14 8.14 -7.90
C ASN A 131 18.74 7.49 -7.93
N LEU A 132 17.77 8.12 -8.60
CA LEU A 132 16.51 7.46 -8.93
C LEU A 132 16.71 6.60 -10.19
N THR A 133 16.26 5.36 -10.13
CA THR A 133 16.28 4.43 -11.27
C THR A 133 15.15 4.81 -12.22
N ALA A 134 15.47 5.09 -13.49
CA ALA A 134 14.48 5.48 -14.48
C ALA A 134 13.47 4.36 -14.76
N ASN A 135 12.26 4.47 -14.21
CA ASN A 135 11.11 3.59 -14.41
C ASN A 135 9.80 4.31 -14.06
N SER A 136 8.68 3.57 -14.02
CA SER A 136 7.33 4.05 -13.73
C SER A 136 7.05 4.44 -12.27
N HIS A 137 8.05 4.38 -11.38
CA HIS A 137 7.88 4.52 -9.93
C HIS A 137 8.77 5.62 -9.32
N LEU A 138 9.19 6.63 -10.10
CA LEU A 138 10.11 7.67 -9.63
C LEU A 138 9.65 8.41 -8.38
N LEU A 139 8.36 8.77 -8.29
CA LEU A 139 7.83 9.47 -7.12
C LEU A 139 7.75 8.56 -5.88
N TRP A 140 7.50 7.26 -6.07
CA TRP A 140 7.53 6.29 -4.97
C TRP A 140 8.98 6.03 -4.50
N GLN A 141 9.93 5.94 -5.43
CA GLN A 141 11.36 5.90 -5.11
C GLN A 141 11.78 7.13 -4.31
N ALA A 142 11.37 8.32 -4.76
CA ALA A 142 11.65 9.57 -4.06
C ALA A 142 11.07 9.58 -2.64
N PHE A 143 9.83 9.10 -2.47
CA PHE A 143 9.19 8.95 -1.17
C PHE A 143 9.99 8.03 -0.25
N ILE A 144 10.34 6.82 -0.70
CA ILE A 144 11.11 5.86 0.10
C ILE A 144 12.49 6.41 0.46
N GLN A 145 13.19 7.05 -0.48
CA GLN A 145 14.52 7.63 -0.20
C GLN A 145 14.46 8.71 0.88
N LEU A 146 13.44 9.58 0.86
CA LEU A 146 13.26 10.59 1.90
C LEU A 146 12.95 9.97 3.26
N ILE A 147 12.08 8.96 3.31
CA ILE A 147 11.79 8.22 4.54
C ILE A 147 13.04 7.55 5.11
N GLN A 148 13.86 6.90 4.26
CA GLN A 148 15.12 6.26 4.67
C GLN A 148 16.20 7.27 5.08
N ALA A 149 16.11 8.51 4.62
CA ALA A 149 16.94 9.63 5.08
C ALA A 149 16.43 10.27 6.39
N GLU A 150 15.48 9.62 7.08
CA GLU A 150 14.86 10.10 8.32
C GLU A 150 14.18 11.46 8.15
N ALA A 151 13.72 11.78 6.93
CA ALA A 151 13.01 13.00 6.67
C ALA A 151 11.63 12.98 7.35
N ASN A 152 11.24 14.10 7.98
CA ASN A 152 9.95 14.15 8.68
C ASN A 152 8.80 14.04 7.67
N CYS A 153 7.90 13.10 7.93
CA CYS A 153 6.69 12.84 7.17
C CYS A 153 5.47 13.08 8.05
N GLN A 154 4.61 14.03 7.65
CA GLN A 154 3.36 14.33 8.34
C GLN A 154 2.20 13.64 7.64
N ILE A 155 1.46 12.81 8.36
CA ILE A 155 0.13 12.36 7.91
C ILE A 155 -0.89 13.40 8.36
N LEU A 156 -1.68 13.94 7.43
CA LEU A 156 -2.69 14.95 7.76
C LEU A 156 -3.90 14.31 8.43
N ASP A 157 -4.43 14.96 9.47
CA ASP A 157 -5.74 14.64 10.07
C ASP A 157 -6.87 15.21 9.20
N ALA A 158 -6.87 14.82 7.93
CA ALA A 158 -7.83 15.18 6.91
C ALA A 158 -7.76 14.16 5.77
N VAL A 159 -8.88 13.97 5.07
CA VAL A 159 -8.95 13.16 3.86
C VAL A 159 -9.24 14.04 2.65
N ILE A 160 -8.78 13.61 1.48
CA ILE A 160 -9.17 14.20 0.20
C ILE A 160 -10.12 13.26 -0.52
N ASP A 161 -11.25 13.79 -0.97
CA ASP A 161 -12.17 13.05 -1.82
C ASP A 161 -11.68 13.09 -3.27
N VAL A 162 -11.50 11.91 -3.84
CA VAL A 162 -11.14 11.75 -5.25
C VAL A 162 -12.15 10.83 -5.92
N ASP A 163 -12.44 11.11 -7.18
CA ASP A 163 -13.32 10.26 -7.98
C ASP A 163 -12.58 8.95 -8.36
N ASP A 164 -13.34 7.88 -8.61
CA ASP A 164 -12.84 6.57 -9.03
C ASP A 164 -11.86 5.86 -8.05
N TYR A 165 -11.85 6.27 -6.77
CA TYR A 165 -11.18 5.52 -5.70
C TYR A 165 -12.19 4.79 -4.83
N HIS A 166 -11.96 3.50 -4.63
CA HIS A 166 -12.88 2.59 -3.92
C HIS A 166 -12.16 1.79 -2.81
N GLY A 167 -11.14 2.39 -2.18
CA GLY A 167 -10.39 1.77 -1.09
C GLY A 167 -9.25 0.82 -1.50
N PHE A 168 -9.02 0.63 -2.81
CA PHE A 168 -8.02 -0.31 -3.35
C PHE A 168 -6.99 0.38 -4.26
N PRO A 169 -5.77 -0.18 -4.40
CA PRO A 169 -4.81 0.29 -5.40
C PRO A 169 -5.35 0.07 -6.82
N ARG A 170 -4.80 0.77 -7.81
CA ARG A 170 -5.24 0.60 -9.21
C ARG A 170 -4.94 -0.78 -9.75
N HIS A 171 -3.83 -1.34 -9.28
CA HIS A 171 -3.39 -2.68 -9.64
C HIS A 171 -3.38 -3.54 -8.38
N LEU A 172 -4.33 -4.46 -8.30
CA LEU A 172 -4.36 -5.45 -7.23
C LEU A 172 -3.34 -6.56 -7.51
N PRO A 173 -2.67 -7.08 -6.47
CA PRO A 173 -1.72 -8.19 -6.62
C PRO A 173 -2.44 -9.40 -7.19
N GLU A 174 -1.81 -10.05 -8.17
CA GLU A 174 -2.40 -11.23 -8.81
C GLU A 174 -2.56 -12.39 -7.81
N LEU A 175 -3.56 -13.22 -8.04
CA LEU A 175 -3.72 -14.46 -7.28
C LEU A 175 -2.52 -15.39 -7.50
N ALA A 176 -1.99 -15.44 -8.71
CA ALA A 176 -0.85 -16.26 -9.11
C ALA A 176 0.10 -15.45 -10.00
N PRO A 177 0.95 -14.59 -9.42
CA PRO A 177 1.82 -13.70 -10.18
C PRO A 177 2.95 -14.46 -10.87
N HIS A 178 3.49 -13.86 -11.92
CA HIS A 178 4.82 -14.20 -12.42
C HIS A 178 5.90 -13.52 -11.58
N GLU A 179 7.14 -14.00 -11.69
CA GLU A 179 8.29 -13.33 -11.07
C GLU A 179 8.40 -11.88 -11.58
N PRO A 180 8.61 -10.88 -10.69
CA PRO A 180 8.76 -9.49 -11.09
C PRO A 180 9.87 -9.28 -12.12
N GLY A 181 9.64 -8.38 -13.08
CA GLY A 181 10.63 -8.02 -14.08
C GLY A 181 11.75 -7.12 -13.53
N SER A 182 12.77 -6.86 -14.35
CA SER A 182 13.92 -6.04 -13.97
C SER A 182 13.56 -4.58 -13.66
N GLU A 183 12.42 -4.09 -14.12
CA GLU A 183 11.87 -2.79 -13.77
C GLU A 183 11.58 -2.64 -12.27
N CYS A 184 11.42 -3.75 -11.55
CA CYS A 184 11.19 -3.81 -10.11
C CYS A 184 12.47 -4.10 -9.30
N GLU A 185 13.64 -4.27 -9.93
CA GLU A 185 14.91 -4.61 -9.25
C GLU A 185 15.32 -3.57 -8.18
N TRP A 186 14.94 -2.30 -8.39
CA TRP A 186 15.15 -1.23 -7.40
C TRP A 186 14.42 -1.53 -6.08
N LEU A 187 13.17 -1.99 -6.13
CA LEU A 187 12.37 -2.29 -4.95
C LEU A 187 12.89 -3.56 -4.28
N PHE A 188 13.21 -4.58 -5.08
CA PHE A 188 13.84 -5.79 -4.57
C PHE A 188 15.12 -5.49 -3.78
N SER A 189 15.98 -4.61 -4.30
CA SER A 189 17.21 -4.21 -3.63
C SER A 189 16.95 -3.55 -2.28
N LEU A 190 15.92 -2.70 -2.20
CA LEU A 190 15.49 -2.07 -0.94
C LEU A 190 14.94 -3.10 0.04
N LEU A 191 14.10 -4.03 -0.42
CA LEU A 191 13.55 -5.12 0.40
C LEU A 191 14.65 -6.05 0.92
N GLN A 192 15.65 -6.37 0.09
CA GLN A 192 16.81 -7.16 0.52
C GLN A 192 17.64 -6.43 1.59
N ALA A 193 17.87 -5.13 1.41
CA ALA A 193 18.61 -4.31 2.37
C ALA A 193 17.85 -4.05 3.67
N TYR A 194 16.51 -4.09 3.63
CA TYR A 194 15.66 -3.83 4.78
C TYR A 194 15.90 -4.85 5.91
N GLN A 195 16.09 -4.33 7.12
CA GLN A 195 16.37 -5.10 8.34
C GLN A 195 15.33 -4.73 9.40
N PRO A 196 14.21 -5.49 9.50
CA PRO A 196 13.15 -5.19 10.45
C PRO A 196 13.67 -5.04 11.89
N GLU A 197 14.70 -5.79 12.31
CA GLU A 197 15.24 -5.69 13.68
C GLU A 197 15.89 -4.34 14.01
N LYS A 198 16.26 -3.54 12.99
CA LYS A 198 16.82 -2.19 13.17
C LYS A 198 15.78 -1.08 13.10
N ASP A 199 14.65 -1.36 12.47
CA ASP A 199 13.62 -0.39 12.14
C ASP A 199 12.45 -0.48 13.13
N LEU A 200 12.08 -1.70 13.55
CA LEU A 200 10.97 -1.94 14.47
C LEU A 200 11.26 -1.39 15.88
N PRO A 201 10.37 -0.54 16.44
CA PRO A 201 10.54 -0.02 17.80
C PRO A 201 10.29 -1.12 18.83
N ASN A 202 11.06 -1.13 19.93
CA ASN A 202 10.91 -2.12 21.00
C ASN A 202 10.89 -3.58 20.49
N PHE A 203 11.70 -3.86 19.46
CA PHE A 203 11.86 -5.19 18.88
C PHE A 203 12.09 -6.26 19.96
N SER A 204 11.33 -7.36 19.89
CA SER A 204 11.41 -8.43 20.90
C SER A 204 11.18 -9.85 20.37
N SER A 205 10.72 -10.02 19.12
CA SER A 205 10.57 -11.34 18.51
C SER A 205 11.28 -11.43 17.16
N ARG A 206 12.43 -12.12 17.14
CA ARG A 206 13.22 -12.33 15.92
C ARG A 206 12.49 -13.13 14.84
N PRO A 207 11.77 -14.22 15.17
CA PRO A 207 10.98 -14.94 14.17
C PRO A 207 9.93 -14.05 13.48
N ASP A 208 9.20 -13.24 14.27
CA ASP A 208 8.15 -12.38 13.73
C ASP A 208 8.74 -11.22 12.91
N ALA A 209 9.91 -10.67 13.29
CA ALA A 209 10.63 -9.69 12.46
C ALA A 209 11.06 -10.26 11.10
N LYS A 210 11.55 -11.50 11.06
CA LYS A 210 11.81 -12.17 9.78
C LYS A 210 10.53 -12.40 8.97
N ALA A 211 9.41 -12.70 9.64
CA ALA A 211 8.12 -12.81 8.99
C ALA A 211 7.62 -11.48 8.41
N VAL A 212 7.94 -10.32 9.03
CA VAL A 212 7.69 -8.99 8.41
C VAL A 212 8.40 -8.90 7.05
N LYS A 213 9.67 -9.31 6.99
CA LYS A 213 10.42 -9.33 5.73
C LYS A 213 9.83 -10.30 4.70
N ALA A 214 9.42 -11.48 5.14
CA ALA A 214 8.74 -12.45 4.28
C ALA A 214 7.44 -11.86 3.69
N GLY A 215 6.64 -11.18 4.52
CA GLY A 215 5.41 -10.51 4.09
C GLY A 215 5.64 -9.40 3.07
N LEU A 216 6.63 -8.53 3.29
CA LEU A 216 6.99 -7.48 2.33
C LEU A 216 7.42 -8.07 0.98
N LEU A 217 8.23 -9.12 0.98
CA LEU A 217 8.61 -9.83 -0.24
C LEU A 217 7.38 -10.47 -0.92
N CYS A 218 6.49 -11.07 -0.14
CA CYS A 218 5.29 -11.72 -0.65
C CYS A 218 4.31 -10.72 -1.29
N ILE A 219 4.12 -9.53 -0.69
CA ILE A 219 3.20 -8.51 -1.24
C ILE A 219 3.67 -8.00 -2.61
N HIS A 220 4.99 -8.00 -2.86
CA HIS A 220 5.61 -7.57 -4.11
C HIS A 220 6.03 -8.72 -5.03
N ASP A 221 5.41 -9.88 -4.87
CA ASP A 221 5.54 -11.03 -5.77
C ASP A 221 6.92 -11.73 -5.79
N TYR A 222 7.82 -11.38 -4.88
CA TYR A 222 9.08 -12.09 -4.64
C TYR A 222 8.83 -13.37 -3.84
N LEU A 223 8.13 -14.33 -4.47
CA LEU A 223 7.61 -15.52 -3.81
C LEU A 223 8.72 -16.46 -3.30
N GLU A 224 9.79 -16.66 -4.07
CA GLU A 224 10.91 -17.52 -3.66
C GLU A 224 11.63 -16.95 -2.43
N GLU A 225 11.91 -15.64 -2.40
CA GLU A 225 12.54 -15.02 -1.25
C GLU A 225 11.60 -15.00 -0.04
N SER A 226 10.31 -14.72 -0.25
CA SER A 226 9.29 -14.84 0.79
C SER A 226 9.26 -16.25 1.39
N HIS A 227 9.31 -17.28 0.53
CA HIS A 227 9.36 -18.68 0.91
C HIS A 227 10.58 -18.97 1.80
N GLN A 228 11.78 -18.56 1.39
CA GLN A 228 13.01 -18.75 2.16
C GLN A 228 12.94 -18.12 3.55
N TYR A 229 12.45 -16.87 3.66
CA TYR A 229 12.32 -16.20 4.96
C TYR A 229 11.26 -16.88 5.83
N SER A 230 10.08 -17.19 5.27
CA SER A 230 8.99 -17.87 5.97
C SER A 230 9.40 -19.24 6.49
N GLN A 231 10.04 -20.06 5.65
CA GLN A 231 10.55 -21.38 6.04
C GLN A 231 11.61 -21.29 7.14
N SER A 232 12.46 -20.25 7.13
CA SER A 232 13.51 -20.09 8.14
C SER A 232 12.99 -19.85 9.57
N VAL A 233 11.70 -19.58 9.72
CA VAL A 233 11.00 -19.34 11.00
C VAL A 233 9.74 -20.20 11.14
N GLN A 234 9.67 -21.29 10.39
CA GLN A 234 8.54 -22.20 10.43
C GLN A 234 8.30 -22.69 11.86
N HIS A 235 7.05 -22.71 12.29
CA HIS A 235 6.66 -23.12 13.64
C HIS A 235 7.38 -22.36 14.77
N ASP A 236 7.80 -21.12 14.52
CA ASP A 236 8.29 -20.16 15.51
C ASP A 236 7.40 -18.90 15.51
N GLY A 237 7.75 -17.89 16.31
CA GLY A 237 6.99 -16.64 16.44
C GLY A 237 5.75 -16.77 17.33
N ARG A 238 5.18 -15.63 17.74
CA ARG A 238 4.09 -15.61 18.74
C ARG A 238 2.80 -16.21 18.22
N HIS A 239 2.42 -15.89 16.99
CA HIS A 239 1.19 -16.34 16.36
C HIS A 239 1.42 -17.08 15.04
N ARG A 240 2.63 -17.62 14.81
CA ARG A 240 2.96 -18.34 13.56
C ARG A 240 2.85 -17.48 12.30
N ALA A 241 3.18 -16.19 12.40
CA ALA A 241 3.11 -15.27 11.25
C ALA A 241 3.94 -15.78 10.06
N GLY A 242 5.10 -16.39 10.30
CA GLY A 242 5.90 -17.04 9.26
C GLY A 242 5.17 -18.18 8.54
N ASP A 243 4.46 -19.05 9.28
CA ASP A 243 3.65 -20.12 8.69
C ASP A 243 2.47 -19.55 7.88
N TYR A 244 1.95 -18.37 8.27
CA TYR A 244 0.85 -17.72 7.55
C TYR A 244 1.35 -17.09 6.23
N TRP A 245 2.49 -16.40 6.24
CA TRP A 245 3.11 -15.95 5.00
C TRP A 245 3.48 -17.11 4.07
N HIS A 246 3.94 -18.24 4.63
CA HIS A 246 4.19 -19.46 3.88
C HIS A 246 2.91 -20.01 3.21
N HIS A 247 1.80 -20.01 3.94
CA HIS A 247 0.49 -20.37 3.42
C HIS A 247 0.05 -19.49 2.24
N ILE A 248 0.15 -18.16 2.40
CA ILE A 248 -0.21 -17.22 1.34
C ILE A 248 0.72 -17.43 0.13
N MET A 249 2.03 -17.55 0.35
CA MET A 249 3.00 -17.77 -0.72
C MET A 249 2.64 -18.98 -1.59
N HIS A 250 2.38 -20.15 -1.00
CA HIS A 250 1.99 -21.33 -1.79
C HIS A 250 0.62 -21.21 -2.44
N ARG A 251 -0.33 -20.47 -1.83
CA ARG A 251 -1.60 -20.15 -2.50
C ARG A 251 -1.34 -19.34 -3.77
N ARG A 252 -0.34 -18.46 -3.73
CA ARG A 252 0.10 -17.62 -4.86
C ARG A 252 1.02 -18.33 -5.85
N GLU A 253 1.54 -19.52 -5.51
CA GLU A 253 2.27 -20.44 -6.39
C GLU A 253 1.35 -21.49 -7.06
N PRO A 254 0.04 -21.24 -7.10
CA PRO A 254 -1.02 -22.26 -7.20
C PRO A 254 -0.78 -23.66 -6.58
N ASP A 255 0.05 -23.78 -5.54
CA ASP A 255 0.25 -25.04 -4.81
C ASP A 255 -0.76 -25.15 -3.67
N TYR A 256 -2.02 -25.36 -4.04
CA TYR A 256 -3.14 -25.38 -3.10
C TYR A 256 -3.02 -26.49 -2.05
N SER A 257 -2.34 -27.60 -2.36
CA SER A 257 -2.12 -28.67 -1.38
C SER A 257 -1.15 -28.24 -0.29
N ASN A 258 -0.02 -27.63 -0.65
CA ASN A 258 0.93 -27.10 0.32
C ASN A 258 0.36 -25.89 1.07
N ALA A 259 -0.39 -25.02 0.40
CA ALA A 259 -1.12 -23.94 1.07
C ALA A 259 -2.02 -24.49 2.20
N LYS A 260 -2.80 -25.55 1.94
CA LYS A 260 -3.65 -26.21 2.94
C LYS A 260 -2.89 -27.02 4.02
N TYR A 261 -1.62 -27.35 3.78
CA TYR A 261 -0.76 -27.87 4.83
C TYR A 261 -0.37 -26.74 5.79
N TRP A 262 0.13 -25.63 5.25
CA TRP A 262 0.56 -24.49 6.06
C TRP A 262 -0.59 -23.79 6.78
N SER A 263 -1.79 -23.75 6.22
CA SER A 263 -2.97 -23.25 6.95
C SER A 263 -3.22 -24.01 8.26
N ARG A 264 -2.92 -25.32 8.30
CA ARG A 264 -3.02 -26.12 9.53
C ARG A 264 -1.87 -25.83 10.49
N ALA A 265 -0.68 -25.52 9.97
CA ALA A 265 0.47 -25.11 10.76
C ALA A 265 0.26 -23.75 11.45
N VAL A 266 -0.41 -22.81 10.77
CA VAL A 266 -0.83 -21.52 11.34
C VAL A 266 -1.67 -21.73 12.60
N GLY A 267 -2.62 -22.67 12.57
CA GLY A 267 -3.50 -22.95 13.69
C GLY A 267 -4.43 -21.77 13.99
N HIS A 268 -4.34 -21.21 15.21
CA HIS A 268 -5.13 -20.03 15.57
C HIS A 268 -4.28 -18.76 15.46
N HIS A 269 -4.60 -17.93 14.48
CA HIS A 269 -4.02 -16.60 14.32
C HIS A 269 -5.09 -15.53 14.64
N PRO A 270 -4.79 -14.47 15.42
CA PRO A 270 -5.78 -13.45 15.80
C PRO A 270 -6.53 -12.82 14.62
N LEU A 271 -5.82 -12.55 13.52
CA LEU A 271 -6.38 -12.01 12.27
C LEU A 271 -7.58 -12.81 11.72
N LEU A 272 -7.64 -14.12 11.96
CA LEU A 272 -8.76 -14.95 11.48
C LEU A 272 -10.10 -14.55 12.12
N ASN A 273 -10.08 -13.85 13.26
CA ASN A 273 -11.30 -13.30 13.87
C ASN A 273 -11.63 -11.89 13.36
N GLU A 274 -10.65 -11.17 12.80
CA GLU A 274 -10.81 -9.78 12.36
C GLU A 274 -11.23 -9.71 10.88
N LEU A 275 -10.71 -10.60 10.03
CA LEU A 275 -11.00 -10.62 8.60
C LEU A 275 -12.49 -10.69 8.24
N PRO A 276 -13.36 -11.46 8.93
CA PRO A 276 -14.78 -11.49 8.58
C PRO A 276 -15.45 -10.11 8.61
N ASP A 277 -15.10 -9.26 9.57
CA ASP A 277 -15.68 -7.92 9.70
C ASP A 277 -15.22 -6.97 8.58
N VAL A 278 -13.98 -7.14 8.12
CA VAL A 278 -13.40 -6.31 7.05
C VAL A 278 -13.85 -6.79 5.66
N ILE A 279 -14.02 -8.10 5.46
CA ILE A 279 -14.45 -8.69 4.18
C ILE A 279 -15.98 -8.65 4.01
N ALA A 280 -16.77 -8.66 5.08
CA ALA A 280 -18.23 -8.68 4.97
C ALA A 280 -18.81 -7.54 4.10
N PRO A 281 -18.37 -6.27 4.25
CA PRO A 281 -18.80 -5.18 3.36
C PRO A 281 -18.42 -5.38 1.89
N LEU A 282 -17.34 -6.13 1.61
CA LEU A 282 -16.87 -6.37 0.24
C LEU A 282 -17.89 -7.16 -0.58
N PHE A 283 -18.56 -8.16 0.02
CA PHE A 283 -19.61 -8.92 -0.66
C PHE A 283 -20.75 -8.05 -1.18
N ALA A 284 -21.06 -6.94 -0.52
CA ALA A 284 -22.12 -6.02 -0.94
C ALA A 284 -21.79 -5.28 -2.25
N GLN A 285 -20.54 -5.33 -2.71
CA GLN A 285 -20.11 -4.74 -3.99
C GLN A 285 -20.33 -5.69 -5.18
N PHE A 286 -20.73 -6.93 -4.93
CA PHE A 286 -20.90 -7.96 -5.95
C PHE A 286 -22.34 -8.46 -6.03
N GLU A 287 -22.89 -8.50 -7.25
CA GLU A 287 -24.20 -9.12 -7.54
C GLU A 287 -24.06 -10.56 -8.08
N ASP A 288 -22.84 -11.00 -8.38
CA ASP A 288 -22.55 -12.30 -8.98
C ASP A 288 -22.75 -13.43 -7.96
N SER A 289 -23.61 -14.40 -8.29
CA SER A 289 -23.91 -15.52 -7.41
C SER A 289 -22.68 -16.37 -7.08
N GLN A 290 -21.71 -16.49 -8.00
CA GLN A 290 -20.48 -17.24 -7.72
C GLN A 290 -19.67 -16.59 -6.61
N VAL A 291 -19.65 -15.26 -6.52
CA VAL A 291 -19.02 -14.56 -5.39
C VAL A 291 -19.83 -14.78 -4.12
N LEU A 292 -21.15 -14.62 -4.19
CA LEU A 292 -22.04 -14.72 -3.02
C LEU A 292 -22.07 -16.13 -2.41
N ASP A 293 -21.89 -17.18 -3.22
CA ASP A 293 -21.81 -18.57 -2.76
C ASP A 293 -20.62 -18.81 -1.80
N TRP A 294 -19.57 -17.98 -1.89
CA TRP A 294 -18.40 -18.04 -1.00
C TRP A 294 -18.60 -17.35 0.36
N GLN A 295 -19.68 -16.60 0.58
CA GLN A 295 -19.90 -15.86 1.83
C GLN A 295 -19.92 -16.76 3.07
N THR A 296 -20.59 -17.90 3.00
CA THR A 296 -20.69 -18.85 4.13
C THR A 296 -19.43 -19.72 4.27
N PRO A 297 -18.87 -20.32 3.21
CA PRO A 297 -17.62 -21.09 3.32
C PRO A 297 -16.45 -20.28 3.87
N LEU A 298 -16.26 -19.04 3.42
CA LEU A 298 -15.13 -18.21 3.84
C LEU A 298 -15.22 -17.81 5.32
N VAL A 299 -16.43 -17.72 5.89
CA VAL A 299 -16.65 -17.40 7.30
C VAL A 299 -17.29 -18.57 8.04
N SER A 300 -16.44 -19.48 8.52
CA SER A 300 -16.87 -20.66 9.27
C SER A 300 -16.80 -20.42 10.78
N SER A 301 -17.95 -20.55 11.45
CA SER A 301 -18.07 -20.33 12.90
C SER A 301 -17.57 -18.95 13.36
N GLY A 302 -17.84 -17.91 12.55
CA GLY A 302 -17.44 -16.53 12.85
C GLY A 302 -15.94 -16.24 12.64
N ARG A 303 -15.21 -17.12 11.94
CA ARG A 303 -13.79 -16.92 11.63
C ARG A 303 -13.53 -17.11 10.15
N TRP A 304 -12.54 -16.38 9.65
CA TRP A 304 -12.02 -16.55 8.30
C TRP A 304 -11.39 -17.93 8.14
N SER A 305 -11.73 -18.61 7.05
CA SER A 305 -11.22 -19.95 6.74
C SER A 305 -10.15 -19.90 5.65
N LEU A 306 -8.89 -20.10 6.07
CA LEU A 306 -7.75 -20.17 5.15
C LEU A 306 -7.89 -21.25 4.07
N ASN A 307 -8.45 -22.41 4.43
CA ASN A 307 -8.64 -23.50 3.48
C ASN A 307 -9.71 -23.20 2.44
N GLU A 308 -10.82 -22.60 2.88
CA GLU A 308 -11.90 -22.25 1.97
C GLU A 308 -11.48 -21.09 1.07
N PHE A 309 -10.62 -20.18 1.56
CA PHE A 309 -10.08 -19.13 0.70
C PHE A 309 -9.10 -19.67 -0.35
N VAL A 310 -8.32 -20.71 -0.03
CA VAL A 310 -7.55 -21.44 -1.04
C VAL A 310 -8.47 -22.04 -2.11
N ASP A 311 -9.59 -22.66 -1.72
CA ASP A 311 -10.55 -23.23 -2.66
C ASP A 311 -11.24 -22.14 -3.50
N CYS A 312 -11.55 -20.98 -2.92
CA CYS A 312 -12.06 -19.81 -3.64
C CYS A 312 -11.09 -19.31 -4.72
N CYS A 313 -9.78 -19.23 -4.42
CA CYS A 313 -8.76 -18.86 -5.40
C CYS A 313 -8.63 -19.94 -6.50
N ALA A 314 -8.69 -21.21 -6.13
CA ALA A 314 -8.66 -22.32 -7.09
C ALA A 314 -9.86 -22.31 -8.04
N GLU A 315 -11.06 -22.02 -7.53
CA GLU A 315 -12.27 -21.87 -8.34
C GLU A 315 -12.22 -20.65 -9.24
N SER A 316 -11.71 -19.51 -8.74
CA SER A 316 -11.46 -18.32 -9.56
C SER A 316 -10.60 -18.66 -10.79
N ALA A 317 -9.47 -19.32 -10.55
CA ALA A 317 -8.55 -19.74 -11.61
C ALA A 317 -9.17 -20.73 -12.61
N ALA A 318 -10.01 -21.65 -12.15
CA ALA A 318 -10.63 -22.67 -12.99
C ALA A 318 -11.83 -22.16 -13.79
N SER A 319 -12.63 -21.26 -13.21
CA SER A 319 -13.85 -20.72 -13.82
C SER A 319 -13.58 -19.59 -14.81
N GLY A 320 -12.52 -18.81 -14.58
CA GLY A 320 -12.25 -17.57 -15.32
C GLY A 320 -13.32 -16.49 -15.08
N ASN A 321 -14.08 -16.58 -13.98
CA ASN A 321 -15.08 -15.56 -13.63
C ASN A 321 -14.38 -14.28 -13.15
N ALA A 322 -14.59 -13.17 -13.87
CA ALA A 322 -13.96 -11.88 -13.58
C ALA A 322 -14.42 -11.27 -12.23
N SER A 323 -15.68 -11.45 -11.84
CA SER A 323 -16.20 -10.99 -10.54
C SER A 323 -15.52 -11.74 -9.40
N LEU A 324 -15.39 -13.06 -9.53
CA LEU A 324 -14.73 -13.91 -8.54
C LEU A 324 -13.23 -13.63 -8.45
N ASP A 325 -12.57 -13.40 -9.59
CA ASP A 325 -11.16 -12.99 -9.62
C ASP A 325 -10.96 -11.64 -8.92
N THR A 326 -11.80 -10.64 -9.23
CA THR A 326 -11.74 -9.33 -8.59
C THR A 326 -11.95 -9.43 -7.08
N PHE A 327 -13.00 -10.14 -6.64
CA PHE A 327 -13.28 -10.37 -5.23
C PHE A 327 -12.12 -11.06 -4.51
N ALA A 328 -11.56 -12.11 -5.12
CA ALA A 328 -10.45 -12.87 -4.52
C ALA A 328 -9.18 -12.02 -4.44
N ARG A 329 -8.85 -11.22 -5.47
CA ARG A 329 -7.70 -10.29 -5.44
C ARG A 329 -7.87 -9.21 -4.38
N GLN A 330 -9.06 -8.63 -4.23
CA GLN A 330 -9.38 -7.66 -3.17
C GLN A 330 -9.25 -8.30 -1.78
N SER A 331 -9.83 -9.50 -1.59
CA SER A 331 -9.76 -10.23 -0.33
C SER A 331 -8.32 -10.60 0.05
N GLN A 332 -7.51 -11.03 -0.94
CA GLN A 332 -6.09 -11.32 -0.74
C GLN A 332 -5.31 -10.06 -0.38
N TRP A 333 -5.56 -8.93 -1.03
CA TRP A 333 -4.89 -7.68 -0.70
C TRP A 333 -5.20 -7.26 0.75
N ILE A 334 -6.47 -7.29 1.15
CA ILE A 334 -6.89 -7.01 2.54
C ILE A 334 -6.17 -7.94 3.54
N GLU A 335 -6.19 -9.26 3.25
CA GLU A 335 -5.53 -10.26 4.09
C GLU A 335 -4.04 -9.97 4.28
N MET A 336 -3.32 -9.68 3.19
CA MET A 336 -1.89 -9.40 3.26
C MET A 336 -1.59 -8.09 4.00
N GLN A 337 -2.36 -7.02 3.79
CA GLN A 337 -2.14 -5.74 4.47
C GLN A 337 -2.34 -5.87 5.99
N LEU A 338 -3.40 -6.54 6.42
CA LEU A 338 -3.68 -6.75 7.85
C LEU A 338 -2.70 -7.75 8.47
N LEU A 339 -2.31 -8.79 7.74
CA LEU A 339 -1.30 -9.74 8.22
C LEU A 339 0.05 -9.07 8.43
N LEU A 340 0.47 -8.16 7.55
CA LEU A 340 1.74 -7.45 7.72
C LEU A 340 1.74 -6.58 8.98
N GLN A 341 0.66 -5.85 9.20
CA GLN A 341 0.44 -5.05 10.40
C GLN A 341 0.49 -5.93 11.66
N ARG A 342 -0.25 -7.05 11.68
CA ARG A 342 -0.24 -7.98 12.81
C ARG A 342 1.14 -8.60 13.04
N THR A 343 1.84 -8.95 11.96
CA THR A 343 3.19 -9.51 12.01
C THR A 343 4.18 -8.49 12.62
N SER A 344 4.06 -7.21 12.26
CA SER A 344 4.85 -6.12 12.84
C SER A 344 4.58 -5.97 14.34
N LEU A 345 3.31 -5.97 14.76
CA LEU A 345 2.94 -5.91 16.18
C LEU A 345 3.43 -7.11 16.98
N ASP A 346 3.44 -8.30 16.38
CA ASP A 346 3.98 -9.50 17.03
C ASP A 346 5.51 -9.46 17.15
N ALA A 347 6.19 -8.77 16.24
CA ALA A 347 7.63 -8.56 16.26
C ALA A 347 8.10 -7.57 17.35
N THR A 348 7.25 -6.59 17.70
CA THR A 348 7.48 -5.64 18.78
C THR A 348 6.92 -6.17 20.09
N THR A 349 7.28 -5.59 21.24
CA THR A 349 6.54 -5.88 22.48
C THR A 349 5.15 -5.30 22.33
N GLY A 350 4.14 -6.15 22.15
CA GLY A 350 2.74 -5.74 22.24
C GLY A 350 2.43 -5.08 23.57
#